data_AF-A0AAD8VUJ0-F1
#
_entry.id   AF-A0AAD8VUJ0-F1
#
_cell.length_a   1.000
_cell.length_b   1.000
_cell.length_c   1.000
_cell.angle_alpha   90.00
_cell.angle_beta   90.00
_cell.angle_gamma   90.00
#
_symmetry.space_group_name_H-M   'P 1'
#
loop_
_entity.id
_entity.type
_entity.pdbx_description
1 polymer ?
#
loop_
_entity_poly.entity_id
_entity_poly.type
_entity_poly.pdbx_seq_one_letter_code
_entity_poly.pdbx_strand_id
1 'polypeptide(L)'
;MRIIDRNCEIPHEGPFCDLMWSDLEEIETWGVSPRGAGWLFGSRVTTEFNHVNNLELVCRAHQLVQEGLKYMFQDKDVATLLLC
;
A
#
# COMPACT_ATOMS: atom_id res chain seq x y z
N MET A 1 5.43 -12.75 12.89
CA MET A 1 6.21 -12.06 13.94
C MET A 1 5.84 -10.58 13.88
N ARG A 2 5.41 -9.94 14.98
CA ARG A 2 5.08 -8.51 15.04
C ARG A 2 6.31 -7.77 15.57
N ILE A 3 7.19 -7.32 14.66
CA ILE A 3 8.53 -6.81 15.00
C ILE A 3 8.57 -5.27 15.06
N ILE A 4 7.54 -4.59 14.54
CA ILE A 4 7.48 -3.13 14.50
C ILE A 4 6.98 -2.60 15.84
N ASP A 5 7.79 -1.79 16.52
CA ASP A 5 7.31 -0.95 17.63
C ASP A 5 6.46 0.18 17.05
N ARG A 6 5.26 0.31 17.59
CA ARG A 6 4.19 1.18 17.08
C ARG A 6 3.62 2.11 18.14
N ASN A 7 4.16 2.07 19.36
CA ASN A 7 3.76 2.98 20.43
C ASN A 7 4.71 4.19 20.47
N CYS A 8 4.85 4.83 19.31
CA CYS A 8 5.75 5.94 19.06
C CYS A 8 5.16 6.85 17.98
N GLU A 9 5.77 8.02 17.77
CA GLU A 9 5.50 8.82 16.58
C GLU A 9 5.94 8.05 15.33
N ILE A 10 5.19 8.19 14.24
CA ILE A 10 5.52 7.52 12.97
C ILE A 10 6.87 8.08 12.49
N PRO A 11 7.90 7.23 12.30
CA PRO A 11 9.20 7.68 11.79
C PRO A 11 9.10 8.25 10.37
N HIS A 12 10.10 9.02 9.95
CA HIS A 12 10.16 9.53 8.58
C HIS A 12 10.48 8.47 7.51
N GLU A 13 11.05 7.32 7.92
CA GLU A 13 11.42 6.22 7.03
C GLU A 13 11.23 4.85 7.68
N GLY A 14 11.29 3.80 6.86
CA GLY A 14 11.21 2.41 7.31
C GLY A 14 9.77 1.87 7.39
N PRO A 15 9.60 0.63 7.87
CA PRO A 15 8.40 -0.16 7.60
C PRO A 15 7.13 0.43 8.24
N PHE A 16 7.23 1.15 9.36
CA PHE A 16 6.05 1.80 9.95
C PHE A 16 5.61 3.01 9.09
N CYS A 17 6.55 3.80 8.58
CA CYS A 17 6.27 4.88 7.63
C CYS A 17 5.65 4.31 6.35
N ASP A 18 6.26 3.27 5.79
CA ASP A 18 5.83 2.67 4.53
C ASP A 18 4.41 2.08 4.62
N LEU A 19 4.06 1.45 5.75
CA LEU A 19 2.72 0.93 6.00
C LEU A 19 1.64 2.02 6.06
N MET A 20 2.00 3.23 6.48
CA MET A 20 1.05 4.34 6.67
C MET A 20 0.94 5.25 5.46
N TRP A 21 2.02 5.42 4.69
CA TRP A 21 2.14 6.48 3.68
C TRP A 21 2.38 6.00 2.25
N SER A 22 2.66 4.71 2.03
CA SER A 22 2.86 4.19 0.67
C SER A 22 1.55 4.12 -0.11
N ASP A 23 1.60 4.37 -1.41
CA ASP A 23 0.44 4.45 -2.29
C ASP A 23 0.54 3.58 -3.53
N LEU A 24 -0.61 3.26 -4.12
CA LEU A 24 -0.67 2.57 -5.40
C LEU A 24 -0.45 3.57 -6.54
N GLU A 25 0.29 3.13 -7.56
CA GLU A 25 0.49 3.88 -8.81
C GLU A 25 0.47 2.91 -10.01
N GLU A 26 0.09 3.40 -11.20
CA GLU A 26 0.13 2.64 -12.45
C GLU A 26 1.57 2.45 -12.98
N ILE A 27 2.39 1.80 -12.16
CA ILE A 27 3.77 1.39 -12.47
C ILE A 27 3.91 -0.12 -12.24
N GLU A 28 4.99 -0.72 -12.76
CA GLU A 28 5.24 -2.14 -12.55
C GLU A 28 5.80 -2.42 -11.14
N THR A 29 6.70 -1.56 -10.66
CA THR A 29 7.49 -1.81 -9.44
C THR A 29 7.39 -0.68 -8.41
N TRP A 30 8.52 -0.15 -7.94
CA TRP A 30 8.59 0.90 -6.93
C TRP A 30 8.83 2.26 -7.56
N GLY A 31 8.28 3.31 -6.95
CA GLY A 31 8.51 4.70 -7.33
C GLY A 31 8.62 5.59 -6.09
N VAL A 32 9.28 6.74 -6.23
CA VAL A 32 9.39 7.72 -5.14
C VAL A 32 8.03 8.37 -4.90
N SER A 33 7.59 8.39 -3.65
CA SER A 33 6.33 9.04 -3.27
C SER A 33 6.43 10.57 -3.38
N PRO A 34 5.51 11.23 -4.11
CA PRO A 34 5.45 12.69 -4.14
C PRO A 34 4.96 13.29 -2.81
N ARG A 35 4.50 12.47 -1.86
CA ARG A 35 4.09 12.90 -0.51
C ARG A 35 5.26 13.21 0.42
N GLY A 36 6.48 12.83 0.02
CA GLY A 36 7.68 12.96 0.85
C GLY A 36 7.81 11.92 1.96
N ALA A 37 6.94 10.90 1.97
CA ALA A 37 6.98 9.75 2.88
C ALA A 37 6.40 8.50 2.20
N GLY A 38 6.93 7.33 2.57
CA GLY A 38 6.59 6.05 1.93
C GLY A 38 7.01 5.94 0.46
N TRP A 39 6.46 4.95 -0.23
CA TRP A 39 6.76 4.66 -1.64
C TRP A 39 5.50 4.54 -2.49
N LEU A 40 5.65 4.75 -3.79
CA LEU A 40 4.67 4.26 -4.76
C LEU A 40 4.99 2.81 -5.07
N PHE A 41 3.96 1.97 -5.15
CA PHE A 41 4.12 0.57 -5.52
C PHE A 41 3.08 0.11 -6.55
N GLY A 42 3.57 -0.74 -7.45
CA GLY A 42 2.86 -1.24 -8.61
C GLY A 42 2.27 -2.64 -8.45
N SER A 43 1.78 -3.16 -9.57
CA SER A 43 1.15 -4.48 -9.63
C SER A 43 2.12 -5.59 -9.24
N ARG A 44 3.36 -5.59 -9.76
CA ARG A 44 4.32 -6.67 -9.48
C ARG A 44 4.67 -6.76 -8.00
N VAL A 45 4.83 -5.61 -7.34
CA VAL A 45 5.09 -5.54 -5.90
C VAL A 45 3.94 -6.14 -5.11
N THR A 46 2.71 -5.81 -5.48
CA THR A 46 1.49 -6.31 -4.84
C THR A 46 1.38 -7.82 -4.98
N THR A 47 1.52 -8.33 -6.21
CA THR A 47 1.40 -9.76 -6.50
C THR A 47 2.50 -10.56 -5.81
N GLU A 48 3.74 -10.08 -5.80
CA GLU A 48 4.85 -10.72 -5.08
C GLU A 48 4.60 -10.73 -3.57
N PHE A 49 4.20 -9.60 -2.99
CA PHE A 49 3.89 -9.50 -1.57
C PHE A 49 2.79 -10.49 -1.17
N ASN A 50 1.73 -10.58 -1.95
CA ASN A 50 0.64 -11.50 -1.73
C ASN A 50 1.08 -12.96 -1.84
N HIS A 51 1.86 -13.29 -2.87
CA HIS A 51 2.39 -14.65 -3.06
C HIS A 51 3.28 -15.08 -1.88
N VAL A 52 4.25 -14.24 -1.49
CA VAL A 52 5.20 -14.55 -0.40
C VAL A 52 4.49 -14.69 0.95
N ASN A 53 3.44 -13.92 1.19
CA ASN A 53 2.70 -13.94 2.45
C ASN A 53 1.45 -14.85 2.42
N ASN A 54 1.24 -15.58 1.32
CA ASN A 54 0.05 -16.42 1.09
C ASN A 54 -1.26 -15.66 1.35
N LEU A 55 -1.36 -14.48 0.74
CA LEU A 55 -2.54 -13.60 0.75
C LEU A 55 -3.19 -13.59 -0.63
N GLU A 56 -4.50 -13.38 -0.66
CA GLU A 56 -5.26 -13.23 -1.91
C GLU A 56 -5.55 -11.76 -2.25
N LEU A 57 -5.65 -10.90 -1.23
CA LEU A 57 -6.04 -9.50 -1.37
C LEU A 57 -5.43 -8.63 -0.27
N VAL A 58 -4.87 -7.49 -0.67
CA VAL A 58 -4.58 -6.38 0.25
C VAL A 58 -5.72 -5.38 0.20
N CYS A 59 -6.38 -5.15 1.35
CA CYS A 59 -7.33 -4.07 1.51
C CYS A 59 -6.64 -2.88 2.18
N ARG A 60 -6.76 -1.69 1.58
CA ARG A 60 -6.20 -0.45 2.11
C ARG A 60 -7.15 0.74 1.98
N ALA A 61 -6.73 1.90 2.50
CA ALA A 61 -7.42 3.17 2.35
C ALA A 61 -6.45 4.24 1.79
N HIS A 62 -6.49 5.48 2.31
CA HIS A 62 -5.56 6.58 2.08
C HIS A 62 -5.72 7.38 0.77
N GLN A 63 -6.06 6.74 -0.35
CA GLN A 63 -6.32 7.44 -1.61
C GLN A 63 -7.83 7.71 -1.78
N LEU A 64 -8.16 8.88 -2.34
CA LEU A 64 -9.54 9.23 -2.66
C LEU A 64 -10.05 8.32 -3.78
N VAL A 65 -11.22 7.71 -3.58
CA VAL A 65 -11.91 6.87 -4.57
C VAL A 65 -13.37 7.32 -4.63
N GLN A 66 -13.84 7.73 -5.81
CA GLN A 66 -15.19 8.29 -5.96
C GLN A 66 -16.29 7.24 -5.72
N GLU A 67 -16.02 6.00 -6.09
CA GLU A 67 -16.94 4.86 -6.00
C GLU A 67 -16.94 4.19 -4.62
N GLY A 68 -16.13 4.67 -3.67
CA GLY A 68 -15.95 4.10 -2.33
C GLY A 68 -15.12 2.80 -2.29
N LEU A 69 -14.97 2.09 -3.41
CA LEU A 69 -14.10 0.94 -3.59
C LEU A 69 -13.49 0.95 -4.99
N LYS A 70 -12.18 0.73 -5.10
CA LYS A 70 -11.49 0.58 -6.38
C LYS A 70 -10.39 -0.48 -6.30
N TYR A 71 -10.38 -1.38 -7.29
CA TYR A 71 -9.23 -2.23 -7.58
C TYR A 71 -8.35 -1.49 -8.58
N MET A 72 -7.07 -1.30 -8.27
CA MET A 72 -6.18 -0.51 -9.11
C MET A 72 -5.61 -1.31 -10.28
N PHE A 73 -5.29 -2.58 -10.05
CA PHE A 73 -4.64 -3.45 -11.04
C PHE A 73 -5.59 -4.51 -11.62
N GLN A 74 -5.20 -5.07 -12.76
CA GLN A 74 -5.99 -6.06 -13.50
C GLN A 74 -6.28 -7.33 -12.68
N ASP A 75 -5.31 -7.78 -11.90
CA ASP A 75 -5.40 -9.01 -11.08
C ASP A 75 -6.28 -8.84 -9.84
N LYS A 76 -6.70 -7.59 -9.53
CA LYS A 76 -7.60 -7.26 -8.42
C LYS A 76 -7.14 -7.81 -7.06
N ASP A 77 -5.83 -7.94 -6.88
CA ASP A 77 -5.16 -8.45 -5.69
C ASP A 77 -4.82 -7.33 -4.67
N VAL A 78 -5.20 -6.08 -4.97
CA VAL A 78 -5.26 -4.95 -4.04
C VAL A 78 -6.48 -4.07 -4.30
N ALA A 79 -7.10 -3.63 -3.20
CA ALA A 79 -8.27 -2.76 -3.20
C ALA A 79 -8.08 -1.54 -2.29
N THR A 80 -8.47 -0.37 -2.78
CA THR A 80 -8.60 0.85 -1.99
C THR A 80 -10.07 1.08 -1.64
N LEU A 81 -10.34 1.18 -0.34
CA LEU A 81 -11.63 1.49 0.27
C LEU A 81 -11.62 2.92 0.79
N LEU A 82 -12.69 3.67 0.53
CA LEU A 82 -12.92 4.99 1.10
C LEU A 82 -14.30 5.04 1.76
N LEU A 83 -14.30 5.28 3.06
CA LEU A 83 -15.49 5.42 3.91
C LEU A 83 -15.45 6.82 4.54
N CYS A 84 -15.81 7.84 3.77
CA CYS A 84 -15.95 9.21 4.26
C CYS A 84 -17.33 9.75 3.93
#